data_AF-A0A0C3CJW0-F1
#
_entry.id   AF-A0A0C3CJW0-F1
#
_cell.length_a   1.000
_cell.length_b   1.000
_cell.length_c   1.000
_cell.angle_alpha   90.00
_cell.angle_beta   90.00
_cell.angle_gamma   90.00
#
_symmetry.space_group_name_H-M   'P 1'
#
loop_
_entity.id
_entity.type
_entity.pdbx_description
1 polymer ?
#
loop_
_entity_poly.entity_id
_entity_poly.type
_entity_poly.pdbx_seq_one_letter_code
_entity_poly.pdbx_strand_id
1 'polypeptide(L)' 'ELESCGGCTSLGKGQDCTRIEGAWNVGCHEGSCFVYTCAGGFTIGADGKSCIPL' A
#
# COMPACT_ATOMS: atom_id res chain seq x y z
N GLU A 1 12.37 -4.13 5.67
CA GLU A 1 11.74 -2.86 5.31
C GLU A 1 10.77 -3.12 4.15
N LEU A 2 9.59 -3.64 4.46
CA LEU A 2 8.52 -3.96 3.48
C LEU A 2 7.42 -2.89 3.49
N GLU A 3 7.28 -2.19 4.61
CA GLU A 3 6.29 -1.14 4.85
C GLU A 3 6.75 0.23 4.32
N SER A 4 8.06 0.49 4.32
CA SER A 4 8.65 1.68 3.68
C SER A 4 9.11 1.35 2.27
N CYS A 5 8.47 1.97 1.29
CA CYS A 5 8.72 1.72 -0.12
C CYS A 5 9.16 2.97 -0.87
N GLY A 6 10.11 2.84 -1.80
CA GLY A 6 10.60 3.99 -2.60
C GLY A 6 11.50 4.95 -1.83
N GLY A 7 12.00 4.55 -0.66
CA GLY A 7 12.90 5.32 0.20
C GLY A 7 12.75 4.94 1.67
N CYS A 8 13.66 5.44 2.52
CA CYS A 8 13.60 5.24 3.97
C CYS A 8 12.68 6.29 4.64
N THR A 9 11.50 5.87 5.11
CA THR A 9 10.47 6.78 5.68
C THR A 9 11.01 7.63 6.82
N SER A 10 11.98 7.14 7.59
CA SER A 10 12.65 7.87 8.68
C SER A 10 13.42 9.11 8.20
N LEU A 11 13.76 9.19 6.92
CA LEU A 11 14.38 10.37 6.27
C LEU A 11 13.37 11.26 5.55
N GLY A 12 12.06 11.02 5.74
CA GLY A 12 10.98 11.69 4.98
C GLY A 12 10.97 11.31 3.50
N LYS A 13 11.65 10.22 3.13
CA LYS A 13 11.78 9.69 1.77
C LYS A 13 11.10 8.34 1.73
N GLY A 14 10.24 8.06 0.77
CA GLY A 14 9.52 6.78 0.73
C GLY A 14 8.16 6.83 1.39
N GLN A 15 7.33 5.88 1.01
CA GLN A 15 5.91 5.79 1.30
C GLN A 15 5.69 4.65 2.28
N ASP A 16 4.96 4.94 3.36
CA ASP A 16 4.43 3.90 4.24
C ASP A 16 3.18 3.28 3.58
N CYS A 17 3.35 2.10 3.00
CA CYS A 17 2.26 1.43 2.29
C CYS A 17 1.13 0.99 3.23
N THR A 18 1.36 0.89 4.54
CA THR A 18 0.32 0.47 5.51
C THR A 18 -0.73 1.54 5.76
N ARG A 19 -0.46 2.78 5.32
CA ARG A 19 -1.37 3.92 5.43
C ARG A 19 -2.46 3.94 4.36
N ILE A 20 -2.44 3.00 3.41
CA ILE A 20 -3.47 2.87 2.38
C ILE A 20 -4.78 2.46 3.06
N GLU A 21 -5.80 3.31 2.95
CA GLU A 21 -7.10 3.06 3.57
C GLU A 21 -7.71 1.75 3.06
N GLY A 22 -8.24 0.94 3.99
CA GLY A 22 -8.86 -0.34 3.67
C GLY A 22 -7.88 -1.43 3.22
N ALA A 23 -6.57 -1.16 3.13
CA ALA A 23 -5.59 -2.19 2.81
C ALA A 23 -5.34 -3.11 4.01
N TRP A 24 -5.24 -4.42 3.75
CA TRP A 24 -4.94 -5.44 4.75
C TRP A 24 -3.54 -6.01 4.60
N ASN A 25 -3.11 -6.29 3.35
CA ASN A 25 -1.72 -6.62 3.05
C ASN A 25 -1.25 -5.76 1.89
N VAL A 26 -0.07 -5.19 2.09
CA VAL A 26 0.61 -4.33 1.14
C VAL A 26 2.03 -4.80 0.96
N GLY A 27 2.63 -4.41 -0.15
CA GLY A 27 4.06 -4.62 -0.37
C GLY A 27 4.68 -3.53 -1.20
N CYS A 28 6.00 -3.57 -1.22
CA CYS A 28 6.82 -2.73 -2.05
C CYS A 28 7.28 -3.52 -3.29
N HIS A 29 6.97 -3.02 -4.48
CA HIS A 29 7.47 -3.57 -5.74
C HIS A 29 8.00 -2.44 -6.62
N GLU A 30 9.26 -2.55 -7.07
CA GLU A 30 9.93 -1.54 -7.91
C GLU A 30 9.85 -0.10 -7.36
N GLY A 31 9.88 0.05 -6.03
CA GLY A 31 9.79 1.37 -5.36
C GLY A 31 8.38 1.96 -5.31
N SER A 32 7.36 1.21 -5.67
CA SER A 32 5.95 1.58 -5.54
C SER A 32 5.21 0.66 -4.56
N CYS A 33 4.26 1.23 -3.81
CA CYS A 33 3.33 0.43 -3.02
C CYS A 33 2.35 -0.32 -3.94
N PHE A 34 2.05 -1.56 -3.57
CA PHE A 34 1.01 -2.40 -4.16
C PHE A 34 0.14 -3.00 -3.06
N VAL A 35 -1.15 -3.12 -3.35
CA VAL A 35 -2.12 -3.75 -2.47
C VAL A 35 -2.29 -5.21 -2.90
N TYR A 36 -1.99 -6.16 -2.01
CA TYR A 36 -2.22 -7.58 -2.27
C TYR A 36 -3.59 -8.03 -1.80
N THR A 37 -4.08 -7.48 -0.68
CA THR A 37 -5.42 -7.78 -0.15
C THR A 37 -6.01 -6.57 0.54
N CYS A 38 -7.32 -6.35 0.36
CA CYS A 38 -8.10 -5.35 1.11
C CYS A 38 -8.81 -5.97 2.31
N ALA A 39 -9.15 -5.14 3.29
CA ALA A 39 -10.01 -5.49 4.41
C ALA A 39 -11.45 -5.77 3.94
N GLY A 40 -12.23 -6.45 4.77
CA GLY A 40 -13.63 -6.74 4.47
C GLY A 40 -14.44 -5.47 4.21
N GLY A 41 -15.29 -5.48 3.17
CA GLY A 41 -16.04 -4.30 2.72
C GLY A 41 -15.33 -3.46 1.67
N PHE A 42 -14.10 -3.84 1.27
CA PHE A 42 -13.33 -3.18 0.23
C PHE A 42 -12.91 -4.17 -0.87
N THR A 43 -12.64 -3.65 -2.06
CA THR A 43 -12.03 -4.38 -3.18
C THR A 43 -10.80 -3.64 -3.71
N ILE A 44 -9.90 -4.36 -4.38
CA ILE A 44 -8.69 -3.77 -4.98
C ILE A 44 -9.12 -2.88 -6.15
N GLY A 45 -8.67 -1.63 -6.13
CA GLY A 45 -8.90 -0.66 -7.19
C GLY A 45 -8.21 -1.07 -8.50
N ALA A 46 -8.66 -0.50 -9.61
CA ALA A 46 -8.09 -0.78 -10.93
C ALA A 46 -6.61 -0.38 -11.06
N ASP A 47 -6.12 0.50 -10.18
CA ASP A 47 -4.71 0.88 -10.10
C ASP A 47 -3.82 -0.19 -9.45
N GLY A 48 -4.39 -1.19 -8.75
CA GLY A 48 -3.67 -2.17 -7.95
C GLY A 48 -2.97 -1.58 -6.72
N LYS A 49 -3.27 -0.32 -6.38
CA LYS A 49 -2.60 0.46 -5.33
C LYS A 49 -3.56 1.05 -4.31
N SER A 50 -4.87 0.92 -4.55
CA SER A 50 -5.92 1.44 -3.67
C SER A 50 -6.88 0.32 -3.28
N CYS A 51 -7.51 0.45 -2.12
CA CYS A 51 -8.72 -0.29 -1.78
C CYS A 51 -9.92 0.65 -1.87
N ILE A 52 -10.96 0.24 -2.59
CA ILE A 52 -12.19 1.01 -2.75
C ILE A 52 -13.34 0.30 -2.03
N PRO A 53 -14.25 1.02 -1.36
CA PRO A 53 -15.44 0.41 -0.77
C PRO A 53 -16.27 -0.33 -1.82
N LEU A 54 -16.86 -1.45 -1.43
CA LEU A 54 -17.84 -2.19 -2.25
C LEU A 54 -19.13 -1.38 -2.49
#